data_AF-A0A7C3YPV0-F1
#
_entry.id   AF-A0A7C3YPV0-F1
#
_cell.length_a   1.000
_cell.length_b   1.000
_cell.length_c   1.000
_cell.angle_alpha   90.00
_cell.angle_beta   90.00
_cell.angle_gamma   90.00
#
_symmetry.space_group_name_H-M   'P 1'
#
loop_
_entity.id
_entity.type
_entity.pdbx_description
1 polymer ?
#
loop_
_entity_poly.entity_id
_entity_poly.type
_entity_poly.pdbx_seq_one_letter_code
_entity_poly.pdbx_strand_id
1 'polypeptide(L)' 'MELLRERGALGLCTTTPELEGRSFGTNVMEALFLAYLGKAWEEATRQDYLDLMRRLDYRPRLTYFA' A
#
# COMPACT_ATOMS: atom_id res chain seq x y z
N MET A 1 -16.01 8.72 -1.30
CA MET A 1 -16.67 7.48 -0.81
C MET A 1 -18.16 7.52 -1.11
N GLU A 2 -18.89 8.58 -0.71
CA GLU A 2 -20.33 8.76 -0.97
C GLU A 2 -20.74 8.52 -2.43
N LEU A 3 -20.06 9.17 -3.37
CA LEU A 3 -20.29 9.01 -4.81
C LEU A 3 -20.26 7.55 -5.31
N LEU A 4 -19.36 6.74 -4.74
CA LEU A 4 -19.16 5.34 -5.10
C LEU A 4 -20.25 4.47 -4.45
N ARG A 5 -20.57 4.74 -3.17
CA ARG A 5 -21.67 4.10 -2.45
C ARG A 5 -23.01 4.32 -3.15
N GLU A 6 -23.32 5.56 -3.54
CA GLU A 6 -24.54 5.92 -4.28
C GLU A 6 -24.65 5.21 -5.64
N ARG A 7 -23.51 4.82 -6.24
CA ARG A 7 -23.45 4.07 -7.50
C ARG A 7 -23.45 2.55 -7.32
N GLY A 8 -23.67 2.06 -6.09
CA GLY A 8 -23.79 0.64 -5.80
C GLY A 8 -22.47 -0.12 -5.68
N ALA A 9 -21.35 0.58 -5.49
CA ALA A 9 -20.10 -0.09 -5.14
C ALA A 9 -20.22 -0.77 -3.76
N LEU A 10 -19.59 -1.93 -3.59
CA LEU A 10 -19.58 -2.67 -2.31
C LEU A 10 -18.56 -2.11 -1.30
N GLY A 11 -17.50 -1.48 -1.79
CA GLY A 11 -16.40 -0.98 -0.96
C GLY A 11 -15.24 -0.43 -1.79
N LEU A 12 -14.20 0.01 -1.08
CA LEU A 12 -12.93 0.48 -1.65
C LEU A 12 -11.79 -0.47 -1.25
N CYS A 13 -10.93 -0.79 -2.21
CA CYS A 13 -9.64 -1.43 -1.97
C CYS A 13 -8.53 -0.43 -2.32
N THR A 14 -7.62 -0.13 -1.39
CA THR A 14 -6.42 0.67 -1.65
C THR A 14 -5.17 -0.18 -1.52
N THR A 15 -4.21 0.05 -2.43
CA THR A 15 -2.98 -0.76 -2.52
C THR A 15 -2.04 -0.57 -1.34
N THR A 16 -2.13 0.55 -0.62
CA THR A 16 -1.35 0.83 0.58
C THR A 16 -2.21 0.66 1.84
N PRO A 17 -1.64 0.13 2.94
CA PRO A 17 -2.31 0.09 4.24
C PRO A 17 -2.48 1.52 4.77
N GLU A 18 -3.38 1.71 5.75
CA GLU A 18 -3.27 2.95 6.55
C GLU A 18 -2.31 2.74 7.71
N LEU A 19 -1.51 3.78 7.90
CA LEU A 19 -0.53 3.93 8.94
C LEU A 19 -0.96 5.20 9.69
N GLU A 20 -1.20 5.08 10.99
CA GLU A 20 -1.60 6.20 11.86
C GLU A 20 -2.80 7.01 11.33
N GLY A 21 -3.84 6.31 10.85
CA GLY A 21 -5.07 6.96 10.37
C GLY A 21 -5.01 7.55 8.96
N ARG A 22 -3.93 7.32 8.19
CA ARG A 22 -3.86 7.74 6.78
C ARG A 22 -3.16 6.75 5.87
N SER A 23 -3.56 6.72 4.60
CA SER A 23 -2.87 5.94 3.57
C SER A 23 -1.83 6.81 2.88
N PHE A 24 -0.63 6.28 2.70
CA PHE A 24 0.44 6.95 1.97
C PHE A 24 0.45 6.52 0.50
N GLY A 25 0.90 7.40 -0.38
CA GLY A 25 1.05 7.08 -1.80
C GLY A 25 2.09 5.98 -2.01
N THR A 26 1.95 5.23 -3.11
CA THR A 26 2.89 4.16 -3.47
C THR A 26 4.33 4.67 -3.54
N ASN A 27 4.55 5.87 -4.10
CA ASN A 27 5.87 6.51 -4.17
C ASN A 27 6.55 6.69 -2.80
N VAL A 28 5.78 7.05 -1.77
CA VAL A 28 6.32 7.19 -0.40
C VAL A 28 6.65 5.84 0.19
N MET A 29 5.80 4.84 -0.04
CA MET A 29 6.02 3.48 0.43
C MET A 29 7.24 2.83 -0.26
N GLU A 30 7.44 3.10 -1.54
CA GLU A 30 8.61 2.64 -2.29
C GLU A 30 9.91 3.27 -1.75
N ALA A 31 9.90 4.58 -1.50
CA ALA A 31 11.05 5.26 -0.89
C ALA A 31 11.35 4.71 0.52
N LEU A 32 10.34 4.44 1.33
CA LEU A 32 10.49 3.81 2.64
C LEU A 32 11.10 2.42 2.52
N PHE A 33 10.65 1.61 1.56
CA PHE A 33 11.18 0.27 1.33
C PHE A 33 12.64 0.31 0.87
N LEU A 34 13.01 1.22 -0.04
CA LEU A 34 14.41 1.44 -0.43
C LEU A 34 15.29 1.80 0.76
N ALA A 35 14.84 2.77 1.57
CA ALA A 35 15.55 3.20 2.77
C ALA A 35 15.72 2.05 3.78
N TYR A 36 14.69 1.22 3.95
CA TYR A 36 14.73 0.06 4.84
C TYR A 36 15.66 -1.06 4.32
N LEU A 37 15.65 -1.31 3.01
CA LEU A 37 16.51 -2.31 2.38
C LEU A 37 17.99 -1.92 2.41
N GLY A 38 18.30 -0.62 2.53
CA GLY A 38 19.68 -0.12 2.52
C GLY A 38 20.40 -0.34 1.19
N LYS A 39 19.64 -0.46 0.09
CA LYS A 39 20.14 -0.68 -1.27
C LYS A 39 20.11 0.62 -2.07
N ALA A 40 21.01 0.77 -3.04
CA ALA A 40 20.82 1.78 -4.08
C ALA A 40 19.56 1.44 -4.90
N TRP A 41 18.88 2.44 -5.45
CA TRP A 41 17.61 2.23 -6.14
C TRP A 41 17.79 1.39 -7.42
N GLU A 42 18.96 1.49 -8.05
CA GLU A 42 19.37 0.71 -9.23
C GLU A 42 19.54 -0.78 -8.91
N GLU A 43 19.86 -1.12 -7.66
CA GLU A 43 20.09 -2.49 -7.20
C GLU A 43 18.84 -3.15 -6.63
N ALA A 44 17.80 -2.35 -6.37
CA ALA A 44 16.55 -2.84 -5.82
C ALA A 44 15.73 -3.56 -6.90
N THR A 45 15.37 -4.81 -6.63
CA THR A 45 14.61 -5.64 -7.56
C THR A 45 13.14 -5.73 -7.14
N ARG A 46 12.23 -6.02 -8.08
CA ARG A 46 10.83 -6.31 -7.76
C ARG A 46 10.68 -7.37 -6.65
N GLN A 47 11.55 -8.38 -6.64
CA GLN A 47 11.48 -9.45 -5.65
C GLN A 47 11.80 -8.95 -4.23
N ASP A 48 12.75 -8.00 -4.08
CA ASP A 48 13.05 -7.38 -2.79
C ASP A 48 11.80 -6.74 -2.17
N TYR A 49 11.01 -6.04 -3.00
CA TYR A 49 9.76 -5.41 -2.57
C TYR A 49 8.73 -6.47 -2.16
N LEU A 50 8.54 -7.51 -2.98
CA LEU A 50 7.58 -8.58 -2.67
C LEU A 50 7.96 -9.34 -1.40
N ASP A 51 9.25 -9.57 -1.16
CA ASP A 51 9.75 -10.23 0.04
C ASP A 51 9.53 -9.36 1.27
N LEU A 52 9.83 -8.06 1.16
CA LEU A 52 9.62 -7.11 2.24
C LEU A 52 8.13 -6.95 2.55
N MET A 53 7.28 -6.80 1.54
CA MET A 53 5.82 -6.74 1.71
C MET A 53 5.28 -7.98 2.41
N ARG A 54 5.78 -9.18 2.08
CA ARG A 54 5.40 -10.41 2.79
C ARG A 54 5.87 -10.40 4.25
N ARG A 55 7.10 -9.97 4.53
CA ARG A 55 7.67 -9.91 5.88
C ARG A 55 6.95 -8.90 6.79
N LEU A 56 6.52 -7.77 6.23
CA LEU A 56 5.81 -6.72 6.96
C LEU A 56 4.30 -6.97 7.09
N ASP A 57 3.82 -8.12 6.61
CA ASP A 57 2.39 -8.40 6.44
C ASP A 57 1.65 -7.25 5.72
N TYR A 58 2.30 -6.69 4.71
CA TYR A 58 1.77 -5.58 3.95
C TYR A 58 0.53 -6.04 3.18
N ARG A 59 -0.61 -5.45 3.50
CA ARG A 59 -1.91 -5.79 2.91
C ARG A 59 -2.62 -4.54 2.43
N PRO A 60 -3.41 -4.66 1.35
CA PRO A 60 -4.29 -3.59 0.94
C PRO A 60 -5.31 -3.30 2.05
N ARG A 61 -5.77 -2.06 2.09
CA ARG A 61 -6.90 -1.71 2.95
C ARG A 61 -8.21 -1.94 2.22
N LEU A 62 -9.11 -2.64 2.89
CA LEU A 62 -10.47 -2.88 2.42
C LEU A 62 -11.44 -2.10 3.30
N THR A 63 -12.24 -1.24 2.69
CA THR A 63 -13.31 -0.48 3.35
C THR A 63 -14.62 -0.83 2.68
N TYR A 64 -15.51 -1.53 3.37
CA TYR A 64 -16.85 -1.84 2.85
C TYR A 64 -17.79 -0.66 3.08
N PHE A 65 -18.64 -0.37 2.10
CA PHE A 65 -19.72 0.60 2.26
C PHE A 65 -20.91 -0.11 2.92
N ALA A 66 -21.45 0.51 3.97
CA ALA A 66 -22.68 0.06 4.63
C ALA A 66 -23.92 0.45 3.82
#